data_AF-A0A967VX63-F1
#
_entry.id   AF-A0A967VX63-F1
#
_cell.length_a   1.000
_cell.length_b   1.000
_cell.length_c   1.000
_cell.angle_alpha   90.00
_cell.angle_beta   90.00
_cell.angle_gamma   90.00
#
_symmetry.space_group_name_H-M   'P 1'
#
loop_
_entity.id
_entity.type
_entity.pdbx_description
1 polymer ?
#
loop_
_entity_poly.entity_id
_entity_poly.type
_entity_poly.pdbx_seq_one_letter_code
_entity_poly.pdbx_strand_id
1 'polypeptide(L)'
;MKLAEGLKLYYLDYIPDEYPVVRTVSWALPDGNKEKGLKAIEEASKNAIFARAEATYFLGNIHYNYEKNFGVAVRNFEKLHQQYPDNSYYVRILAKSYYKQARDDKALKFIEDNLQRWEAQELPDLKVVQEELLTWKGRIMEKKGRTDAAIDCYSRAFTLGEELPDTANRSF
;
A
#
# COMPACT_ATOMS: atom_id res chain seq x y z
N MET A 1 13.88 2.39 -20.36
CA MET A 1 13.16 3.29 -19.42
C MET A 1 13.70 3.01 -18.01
N LYS A 2 14.13 4.03 -17.25
CA LYS A 2 14.78 3.84 -15.93
C LYS A 2 13.97 3.01 -14.94
N LEU A 3 12.64 3.18 -14.94
CA LEU A 3 11.75 2.35 -14.12
C LEU A 3 11.88 0.86 -14.46
N ALA A 4 11.69 0.49 -15.73
CA ALA A 4 11.75 -0.91 -16.16
C ALA A 4 13.12 -1.56 -15.89
N GLU A 5 14.20 -0.82 -16.16
CA GLU A 5 15.56 -1.25 -15.84
C GLU A 5 15.77 -1.45 -14.34
N GLY A 6 15.30 -0.49 -13.53
CA GLY A 6 15.40 -0.55 -12.08
C GLY A 6 14.63 -1.72 -11.48
N LEU A 7 13.40 -1.97 -11.95
CA LEU A 7 12.59 -3.11 -11.53
C LEU A 7 13.29 -4.43 -11.90
N LYS A 8 13.81 -4.54 -13.13
CA LYS A 8 14.54 -5.73 -13.57
C LYS A 8 15.75 -6.00 -12.67
N LEU A 9 16.60 -4.98 -12.45
CA LEU A 9 17.79 -5.11 -11.61
C LEU A 9 17.45 -5.49 -10.17
N TYR A 10 16.41 -4.90 -9.60
CA TYR A 10 15.99 -5.17 -8.23
C TYR A 10 15.45 -6.60 -8.07
N TYR A 11 14.52 -7.03 -8.93
CA TYR A 11 13.87 -8.33 -8.78
C TYR A 11 14.75 -9.51 -9.18
N LEU A 12 15.68 -9.33 -10.12
CA LEU A 12 16.67 -10.36 -10.45
C LEU A 12 17.62 -10.66 -9.27
N ASP A 13 17.83 -9.70 -8.38
CA ASP A 13 18.62 -9.85 -7.16
C ASP A 13 17.76 -10.46 -6.03
N TYR A 14 16.57 -9.89 -5.80
CA TYR A 14 15.68 -10.25 -4.70
C TYR A 14 15.09 -11.67 -4.82
N ILE A 15 14.61 -12.06 -6.01
CA ILE A 15 13.81 -13.28 -6.17
C ILE A 15 14.61 -14.57 -5.88
N PRO A 16 15.84 -14.76 -6.39
CA PRO A 16 16.62 -15.99 -6.12
C PRO A 16 17.01 -16.17 -4.66
N ASP A 17 17.13 -15.09 -3.90
CA ASP A 17 17.46 -15.12 -2.48
C ASP A 17 16.26 -15.51 -1.62
N GLU A 18 15.09 -14.94 -1.92
CA GLU A 18 13.85 -15.13 -1.14
C GLU A 18 13.09 -16.40 -1.53
N TYR A 19 13.20 -16.83 -2.78
CA TYR A 19 12.54 -18.05 -3.29
C TYR A 19 13.57 -19.03 -3.85
N PRO A 20 14.31 -19.78 -3.01
CA PRO A 20 15.41 -20.64 -3.46
C PRO A 20 15.04 -21.64 -4.56
N VAL A 21 13.77 -22.03 -4.69
CA VAL A 21 13.28 -22.91 -5.78
C VAL A 21 13.54 -22.34 -7.18
N VAL A 22 13.54 -21.00 -7.34
CA VAL A 22 13.80 -20.35 -8.63
C VAL A 22 15.29 -20.30 -8.97
N ARG A 23 16.18 -20.47 -7.97
CA ARG A 23 17.63 -20.39 -8.15
C ARG A 23 18.12 -21.41 -9.16
N THR A 24 17.52 -22.61 -9.16
CA THR A 24 17.85 -23.72 -10.08
C THR A 24 17.69 -23.34 -11.56
N VAL A 25 16.76 -22.45 -11.89
CA VAL A 25 16.51 -22.00 -13.28
C VAL A 25 17.06 -20.62 -13.59
N SER A 26 17.63 -19.92 -12.59
CA SER A 26 18.11 -18.54 -12.73
C SER A 26 19.50 -18.42 -13.35
N TRP A 27 20.21 -19.54 -13.58
CA TRP A 27 21.61 -19.55 -14.07
C TRP A 27 21.82 -18.87 -15.43
N ALA A 28 20.76 -18.79 -16.26
CA ALA A 28 20.79 -18.14 -17.57
C ALA A 28 20.31 -16.68 -17.55
N LEU A 29 19.84 -16.18 -16.39
CA LEU A 29 19.39 -14.80 -16.23
C LEU A 29 20.60 -13.88 -15.98
N PRO A 30 20.54 -12.61 -16.42
CA PRO A 30 21.57 -11.65 -16.08
C PRO A 30 21.55 -11.36 -14.58
N ASP A 31 22.70 -11.01 -14.02
CA ASP A 31 22.82 -10.66 -12.60
C ASP A 31 21.92 -9.48 -12.25
N GLY A 32 21.27 -9.60 -11.10
CA GLY A 32 20.58 -8.51 -10.45
C GLY A 32 21.56 -7.54 -9.76
N ASN A 33 21.03 -6.39 -9.38
CA ASN A 33 21.70 -5.53 -8.42
C ASN A 33 20.66 -4.66 -7.72
N LYS A 34 20.32 -5.05 -6.50
CA LYS A 34 19.28 -4.41 -5.70
C LYS A 34 19.50 -2.92 -5.49
N GLU A 35 20.72 -2.51 -5.16
CA GLU A 35 21.06 -1.10 -4.90
C GLU A 35 20.93 -0.24 -6.16
N LYS A 36 21.50 -0.68 -7.28
CA LYS A 36 21.36 -0.01 -8.58
C LYS A 36 19.90 0.03 -9.03
N GLY A 37 19.17 -1.06 -8.80
CA GLY A 37 17.74 -1.15 -9.08
C GLY A 37 16.93 -0.08 -8.34
N LEU A 38 17.08 -0.01 -7.01
CA LEU A 38 16.42 1.01 -6.17
C LEU A 38 16.79 2.43 -6.61
N LYS A 39 18.06 2.69 -6.89
CA LYS A 39 18.54 4.01 -7.33
C LYS A 39 17.90 4.42 -8.67
N ALA A 40 17.78 3.50 -9.61
CA ALA A 40 17.14 3.77 -10.90
C ALA A 40 15.63 4.04 -10.77
N ILE A 41 14.93 3.30 -9.90
CA ILE A 41 13.51 3.53 -9.60
C ILE A 41 13.34 4.89 -8.89
N GLU A 42 14.19 5.20 -7.92
CA GLU A 42 14.17 6.48 -7.22
C GLU A 42 14.38 7.65 -8.20
N GLU A 43 15.33 7.53 -9.13
CA GLU A 43 15.55 8.56 -10.13
C GLU A 43 14.34 8.73 -11.05
N ALA A 44 13.72 7.62 -11.48
CA ALA A 44 12.48 7.66 -12.26
C ALA A 44 11.33 8.34 -11.48
N SER A 45 11.22 8.08 -10.16
CA SER A 45 10.19 8.69 -9.30
C SER A 45 10.34 10.22 -9.16
N LYS A 46 11.54 10.76 -9.41
CA LYS A 46 11.82 12.20 -9.35
C LYS A 46 11.73 12.86 -10.73
N ASN A 47 12.28 12.20 -11.75
CA ASN A 47 12.64 12.87 -13.01
C ASN A 47 11.85 12.38 -14.23
N ALA A 48 11.17 11.23 -14.17
CA ALA A 48 10.42 10.74 -15.32
C ALA A 48 9.28 11.71 -15.68
N ILE A 49 9.00 11.85 -16.98
CA ILE A 49 7.89 12.66 -17.48
C ILE A 49 6.59 11.86 -17.39
N PHE A 50 6.57 10.66 -17.98
CA PHE A 50 5.36 9.84 -18.07
C PHE A 50 5.23 8.82 -16.94
N ALA A 51 6.33 8.15 -16.57
CA ALA A 51 6.30 7.01 -15.63
C ALA A 51 6.54 7.40 -14.15
N ARG A 52 6.34 8.67 -13.79
CA ARG A 52 6.73 9.19 -12.47
C ARG A 52 5.86 8.63 -11.36
N ALA A 53 4.54 8.58 -11.59
CA ALA A 53 3.59 8.06 -10.62
C ALA A 53 3.82 6.57 -10.40
N GLU A 54 4.02 5.80 -11.48
CA GLU A 54 4.33 4.38 -11.46
C GLU A 54 5.64 4.12 -10.72
N ALA A 55 6.69 4.89 -11.00
CA ALA A 55 7.97 4.74 -10.30
C ALA A 55 7.84 5.06 -8.81
N THR A 56 7.08 6.09 -8.44
CA THR A 56 6.78 6.43 -7.04
C THR A 56 6.00 5.30 -6.36
N TYR A 57 5.02 4.71 -7.06
CA TYR A 57 4.23 3.57 -6.60
C TYR A 57 5.09 2.34 -6.37
N PHE A 58 5.94 1.97 -7.33
CA PHE A 58 6.82 0.82 -7.19
C PHE A 58 7.87 1.02 -6.11
N LEU A 59 8.47 2.22 -6.02
CA LEU A 59 9.42 2.54 -4.95
C LEU A 59 8.77 2.37 -3.58
N GLY A 60 7.56 2.94 -3.40
CA GLY A 60 6.81 2.81 -2.15
C GLY A 60 6.50 1.35 -1.80
N ASN A 61 6.00 0.58 -2.76
CA ASN A 61 5.66 -0.82 -2.55
C ASN A 61 6.85 -1.73 -2.31
N ILE A 62 7.96 -1.51 -3.00
CA ILE A 62 9.20 -2.26 -2.77
C ILE A 62 9.69 -2.03 -1.34
N HIS A 63 9.72 -0.76 -0.91
CA HIS A 63 10.11 -0.44 0.45
C HIS A 63 9.14 -0.98 1.51
N TYR A 64 7.85 -1.03 1.20
CA TYR A 64 6.84 -1.55 2.12
C TYR A 64 6.89 -3.07 2.26
N ASN A 65 6.92 -3.80 1.14
CA ASN A 65 6.75 -5.27 1.12
C ASN A 65 8.06 -6.03 1.30
N TYR A 66 9.18 -5.48 0.81
CA TYR A 66 10.44 -6.22 0.68
C TYR A 66 11.54 -5.62 1.55
N GLU A 67 11.83 -4.31 1.43
CA GLU A 67 12.87 -3.66 2.25
C GLU A 67 12.47 -3.45 3.70
N LYS A 68 11.17 -3.50 4.01
CA LYS A 68 10.59 -3.15 5.31
C LYS A 68 10.99 -1.73 5.77
N ASN A 69 11.33 -0.85 4.83
CA ASN A 69 11.58 0.56 5.09
C ASN A 69 10.28 1.35 4.99
N PHE A 70 9.43 1.20 6.01
CA PHE A 70 8.11 1.81 6.01
C PHE A 70 8.17 3.34 5.92
N GLY A 71 9.24 3.97 6.42
CA GLY A 71 9.47 5.41 6.34
C GLY A 71 9.55 5.91 4.89
N VAL A 72 10.32 5.24 4.03
CA VAL A 72 10.37 5.56 2.60
C VAL A 72 9.04 5.23 1.92
N ALA A 73 8.42 4.11 2.29
CA ALA A 73 7.13 3.72 1.72
C ALA A 73 6.05 4.78 1.93
N VAL A 74 5.82 5.20 3.18
CA VAL A 74 4.79 6.21 3.51
C VAL A 74 5.07 7.54 2.81
N ARG A 75 6.32 8.02 2.75
CA ARG A 75 6.61 9.27 2.03
C ARG A 75 6.23 9.20 0.55
N ASN A 76 6.40 8.05 -0.09
CA ASN A 76 6.00 7.88 -1.49
C ASN A 76 4.48 7.73 -1.63
N PHE A 77 3.82 7.02 -0.72
CA PHE A 77 2.36 6.91 -0.72
C PHE A 77 1.67 8.25 -0.40
N GLU A 78 2.24 9.07 0.49
CA GLU A 78 1.78 10.45 0.75
C GLU A 78 1.84 11.30 -0.51
N LYS A 79 2.94 11.24 -1.28
CA LYS A 79 3.07 11.96 -2.56
C LYS A 79 2.01 11.51 -3.56
N LEU A 80 1.79 10.20 -3.68
CA LEU A 80 0.78 9.65 -4.60
C LEU A 80 -0.63 10.09 -4.21
N HIS A 81 -0.98 10.02 -2.93
CA HIS A 81 -2.29 10.49 -2.48
C HIS A 81 -2.45 12.00 -2.65
N GLN A 82 -1.40 12.80 -2.40
CA GLN A 82 -1.44 14.24 -2.63
C GLN A 82 -1.71 14.57 -4.11
N GLN A 83 -1.12 13.81 -5.04
CA GLN A 83 -1.28 14.04 -6.48
C GLN A 83 -2.60 13.46 -7.03
N TYR A 84 -3.07 12.36 -6.45
CA TYR A 84 -4.26 11.62 -6.90
C TYR A 84 -5.17 11.34 -5.69
N PRO A 85 -5.80 12.36 -5.11
CA PRO A 85 -6.54 12.23 -3.84
C PRO A 85 -7.80 11.37 -3.95
N ASP A 86 -8.40 11.28 -5.13
CA ASP A 86 -9.58 10.44 -5.41
C ASP A 86 -9.22 9.00 -5.81
N ASN A 87 -7.92 8.67 -5.87
CA ASN A 87 -7.50 7.31 -6.13
C ASN A 87 -7.68 6.46 -4.87
N SER A 88 -8.73 5.64 -4.89
CA SER A 88 -9.16 4.82 -3.77
C SER A 88 -8.08 3.83 -3.30
N TYR A 89 -7.28 3.31 -4.23
CA TYR A 89 -6.17 2.42 -3.92
C TYR A 89 -5.05 3.13 -3.12
N TYR A 90 -4.71 4.38 -3.46
CA TYR A 90 -3.67 5.12 -2.73
C TYR A 90 -4.08 5.48 -1.30
N VAL A 91 -5.37 5.70 -1.06
CA VAL A 91 -5.89 5.89 0.30
C VAL A 91 -5.73 4.60 1.12
N ARG A 92 -6.12 3.45 0.56
CA ARG A 92 -6.01 2.14 1.23
C ARG A 92 -4.58 1.84 1.67
N ILE A 93 -3.63 1.92 0.74
CA ILE A 93 -2.22 1.62 1.05
C ILE A 93 -1.63 2.62 2.05
N LEU A 94 -2.05 3.89 2.01
CA LEU A 94 -1.54 4.92 2.92
C LEU A 94 -2.06 4.75 4.35
N ALA A 95 -3.36 4.48 4.52
CA ALA A 95 -3.97 4.20 5.83
C ALA A 95 -3.28 3.01 6.52
N LYS A 96 -3.18 1.88 5.80
CA LYS A 96 -2.44 0.69 6.23
C LYS A 96 -0.99 1.00 6.60
N SER A 97 -0.32 1.85 5.82
CA SER A 97 1.08 2.18 6.04
C SER A 97 1.32 3.08 7.25
N TYR A 98 0.39 3.98 7.59
CA TYR A 98 0.46 4.72 8.85
C TYR A 98 0.32 3.78 10.05
N TYR A 99 -0.61 2.82 10.00
CA TYR A 99 -0.75 1.80 11.03
C TYR A 99 0.53 0.99 11.23
N LYS A 100 1.16 0.53 10.14
CA LYS A 100 2.43 -0.22 10.23
C LYS A 100 3.59 0.57 10.83
N GLN A 101 3.57 1.90 10.73
CA GLN A 101 4.55 2.76 11.39
C GLN A 101 4.17 3.15 12.82
N ALA A 102 3.13 2.56 13.40
CA ALA A 102 2.56 2.95 14.69
C ALA A 102 2.19 4.45 14.77
N ARG A 103 1.87 5.08 13.62
CA ARG A 103 1.40 6.47 13.54
C ARG A 103 -0.11 6.52 13.66
N ASP A 104 -0.62 5.97 14.77
CA ASP A 104 -2.04 5.66 14.96
C ASP A 104 -2.93 6.91 14.87
N ASP A 105 -2.54 8.03 15.50
CA ASP A 105 -3.32 9.27 15.44
C ASP A 105 -3.39 9.85 14.03
N LYS A 106 -2.30 9.74 13.27
CA LYS A 106 -2.25 10.17 11.87
C LYS A 106 -3.13 9.27 11.00
N ALA A 107 -3.10 7.96 11.25
CA ALA A 107 -3.95 6.99 10.57
C ALA A 107 -5.44 7.27 10.84
N LEU A 108 -5.83 7.47 12.10
CA LEU A 108 -7.21 7.75 12.49
C LEU A 108 -7.74 9.00 11.81
N LYS A 109 -7.00 10.12 11.91
CA LYS A 109 -7.39 11.36 11.24
C LYS A 109 -7.54 11.17 9.73
N PHE A 110 -6.56 10.53 9.10
CA PHE A 110 -6.59 10.27 7.67
C PHE A 110 -7.78 9.40 7.24
N ILE A 111 -8.11 8.36 8.02
CA ILE A 111 -9.26 7.48 7.78
C ILE A 111 -10.56 8.28 7.91
N GLU A 112 -10.71 9.07 8.97
CA GLU A 112 -11.92 9.87 9.21
C GLU A 112 -12.15 10.91 8.11
N ASP A 113 -11.09 11.65 7.74
CA ASP A 113 -11.15 12.64 6.67
C ASP A 113 -11.61 12.01 5.34
N ASN A 114 -11.12 10.80 4.99
CA ASN A 114 -11.49 10.13 3.74
C ASN A 114 -12.86 9.45 3.79
N LEU A 115 -13.25 8.84 4.92
CA LEU A 115 -14.59 8.30 5.09
C LEU A 115 -15.66 9.41 4.96
N GLN A 116 -15.44 10.55 5.61
CA GLN A 116 -16.35 11.70 5.54
C GLN A 116 -16.41 12.29 4.13
N ARG A 117 -15.26 12.48 3.48
CA ARG A 117 -15.19 13.02 2.12
C ARG A 117 -15.98 12.17 1.13
N TRP A 118 -15.91 10.86 1.26
CA TRP A 118 -16.46 9.96 0.25
C TRP A 118 -17.88 9.50 0.51
N GLU A 119 -18.38 9.55 1.74
CA GLU A 119 -19.84 9.49 1.98
C GLU A 119 -20.59 10.61 1.24
N ALA A 120 -19.91 11.74 0.96
CA ALA A 120 -20.46 12.86 0.20
C ALA A 120 -20.28 12.75 -1.33
N GLN A 121 -19.67 11.68 -1.86
CA GLN A 121 -19.35 11.53 -3.28
C GLN A 121 -19.74 10.15 -3.83
N GLU A 122 -20.27 10.08 -5.05
CA GLU A 122 -20.53 8.81 -5.76
C GLU A 122 -19.25 8.27 -6.42
N LEU A 123 -18.29 7.81 -5.62
CA LEU A 123 -17.05 7.22 -6.14
C LEU A 123 -17.21 5.72 -6.47
N PRO A 124 -16.53 5.24 -7.52
CA PRO A 124 -16.44 3.81 -7.80
C PRO A 124 -15.70 3.06 -6.68
N ASP A 125 -16.10 1.81 -6.42
CA ASP A 125 -15.50 0.91 -5.42
C ASP A 125 -15.53 1.41 -3.96
N LEU A 126 -16.38 2.39 -3.66
CA LEU A 126 -16.48 3.05 -2.35
C LEU A 126 -16.63 2.05 -1.20
N LYS A 127 -17.49 1.04 -1.35
CA LYS A 127 -17.75 0.03 -0.32
C LYS A 127 -16.50 -0.77 0.06
N VAL A 128 -15.67 -1.15 -0.93
CA VAL A 128 -14.42 -1.89 -0.68
C VAL A 128 -13.47 -1.05 0.16
N VAL A 129 -13.41 0.24 -0.13
CA VAL A 129 -12.48 1.12 0.57
C VAL A 129 -12.99 1.47 1.96
N GLN A 130 -14.28 1.74 2.11
CA GLN A 130 -14.91 1.96 3.41
C GLN A 130 -14.71 0.77 4.34
N GLU A 131 -14.94 -0.45 3.83
CA GLU A 131 -14.69 -1.69 4.56
C GLU A 131 -13.25 -1.75 5.07
N GLU A 132 -12.25 -1.61 4.19
CA GLU A 132 -10.85 -1.70 4.61
C GLU A 132 -10.44 -0.57 5.59
N LEU A 133 -10.90 0.67 5.37
CA LEU A 133 -10.59 1.78 6.27
C LEU A 133 -11.21 1.59 7.66
N LEU A 134 -12.44 1.08 7.74
CA LEU A 134 -13.09 0.72 9.00
C LEU A 134 -12.35 -0.42 9.71
N THR A 135 -11.88 -1.43 8.96
CA THR A 135 -11.04 -2.50 9.50
C THR A 135 -9.74 -1.96 10.12
N TRP A 136 -9.05 -1.02 9.45
CA TRP A 136 -7.86 -0.37 10.02
C TRP A 136 -8.18 0.50 11.23
N LYS A 137 -9.29 1.25 11.20
CA LYS A 137 -9.75 2.06 12.34
C LYS A 137 -10.08 1.17 13.55
N GLY A 138 -10.77 0.05 13.36
CA GLY A 138 -11.07 -0.93 14.40
C GLY A 138 -9.79 -1.46 15.06
N ARG A 139 -8.79 -1.87 14.26
CA ARG A 139 -7.48 -2.33 14.77
C ARG A 139 -6.76 -1.29 15.62
N ILE A 140 -6.86 -0.01 15.23
CA ILE A 140 -6.29 1.09 16.01
C ILE A 140 -7.06 1.30 17.32
N MET A 141 -8.39 1.25 17.29
CA MET A 141 -9.22 1.41 18.50
C MET A 141 -8.96 0.27 19.49
N GLU A 142 -8.84 -0.96 19.01
CA GLU A 142 -8.48 -2.14 19.81
C GLU A 142 -7.10 -1.97 20.45
N LYS A 143 -6.08 -1.59 19.68
CA LYS A 143 -4.73 -1.29 20.20
C LYS A 143 -4.74 -0.21 21.29
N LYS A 144 -5.69 0.72 21.22
CA LYS A 144 -5.91 1.79 22.23
C LYS A 144 -6.79 1.38 23.41
N GLY A 145 -7.26 0.14 23.48
CA GLY A 145 -8.15 -0.36 24.54
C GLY A 145 -9.59 0.17 24.44
N ARG A 146 -9.99 0.72 23.29
CA ARG A 146 -11.35 1.24 23.05
C ARG A 146 -12.21 0.15 22.41
N THR A 147 -12.53 -0.87 23.19
CA THR A 147 -13.18 -2.10 22.70
C THR A 147 -14.53 -1.83 22.02
N ASP A 148 -15.40 -1.04 22.63
CA ASP A 148 -16.74 -0.77 22.04
C ASP A 148 -16.63 -0.07 20.68
N ALA A 149 -15.71 0.89 20.56
CA ALA A 149 -15.46 1.59 19.30
C ALA A 149 -14.82 0.67 18.25
N ALA A 150 -13.98 -0.28 18.66
CA ALA A 150 -13.41 -1.28 17.77
C ALA A 150 -14.51 -2.22 17.22
N ILE A 151 -15.40 -2.70 18.09
CA ILE A 151 -16.54 -3.54 17.71
C ILE A 151 -17.44 -2.82 16.71
N ASP A 152 -17.81 -1.55 16.96
CA ASP A 152 -18.59 -0.76 16.01
C ASP A 152 -17.93 -0.69 14.62
N CYS A 153 -16.63 -0.41 14.58
CA CYS A 153 -15.89 -0.35 13.32
C CYS A 153 -15.90 -1.70 12.60
N TYR A 154 -15.64 -2.80 13.30
CA TYR A 154 -15.63 -4.13 12.71
C TYR A 154 -17.00 -4.59 12.25
N SER A 155 -18.07 -4.30 13.00
CA SER A 155 -19.44 -4.61 12.59
C SER A 155 -19.83 -3.88 11.31
N ARG A 156 -19.49 -2.59 11.20
CA ARG A 156 -19.74 -1.82 9.96
C ARG A 156 -18.92 -2.31 8.78
N ALA A 157 -17.65 -2.66 9.00
CA ALA A 157 -16.80 -3.27 7.97
C ALA A 157 -17.38 -4.61 7.50
N PHE A 158 -17.85 -5.45 8.42
CA PHE A 158 -18.47 -6.73 8.12
C PHE A 158 -19.73 -6.57 7.25
N THR A 159 -20.65 -5.68 7.63
CA THR A 159 -21.87 -5.41 6.84
C THR A 159 -21.54 -4.94 5.43
N LEU A 160 -20.56 -4.05 5.25
CA LEU A 160 -20.12 -3.64 3.92
C LEU A 160 -19.50 -4.80 3.13
N GLY A 161 -18.77 -5.68 3.81
CA GLY A 161 -18.15 -6.89 3.25
C GLY A 161 -19.17 -7.89 2.69
N GLU A 162 -20.33 -8.04 3.33
CA GLU A 162 -21.40 -8.94 2.88
C GLU A 162 -22.03 -8.53 1.55
N GLU A 163 -21.99 -7.23 1.22
CA GLU A 163 -22.53 -6.68 -0.02
C GLU A 163 -21.53 -6.75 -1.19
N LEU A 164 -20.29 -7.16 -0.93
CA LEU A 164 -19.20 -7.19 -1.90
C LEU A 164 -19.03 -8.60 -2.50
N PRO A 165 -18.49 -8.72 -3.74
CA PRO A 165 -18.20 -10.02 -4.34
C PRO A 165 -17.21 -10.84 -3.50
N ASP A 166 -17.30 -12.16 -3.64
CA ASP A 166 -16.38 -13.13 -3.02
C ASP A 166 -16.35 -13.09 -1.49
N THR A 167 -17.53 -12.97 -0.88
CA THR A 167 -17.72 -12.89 0.58
C THR A 167 -17.02 -14.02 1.35
N ALA A 168 -16.96 -15.24 0.79
CA ALA A 168 -16.37 -16.40 1.43
C ALA A 168 -14.83 -16.33 1.58
N ASN A 169 -14.13 -15.58 0.72
CA ASN A 169 -12.67 -15.46 0.74
C ASN A 169 -12.19 -14.09 1.24
N ARG A 170 -13.10 -13.15 1.54
CA ARG A 170 -12.75 -11.88 2.17
C ARG A 170 -12.28 -12.13 3.61
N SER A 171 -11.02 -11.79 3.86
CA SER A 171 -10.40 -11.89 5.18
C SER A 171 -10.71 -10.62 5.96
N PHE A 172 -11.56 -10.73 6.99
CA PHE A 172 -11.72 -9.71 8.02
C PHE A 172 -10.54 -9.75 9.00
#